data_AF-A0A6N6VTG9-F1
#
_entry.id   AF-A0A6N6VTG9-F1
#
_cell.length_a   1.000
_cell.length_b   1.000
_cell.length_c   1.000
_cell.angle_alpha   90.00
_cell.angle_beta   90.00
_cell.angle_gamma   90.00
#
_symmetry.space_group_name_H-M   'P 1'
#
loop_
_entity.id
_entity.type
_entity.pdbx_description
1 polymer ?
#
loop_
_entity_poly.entity_id
_entity_poly.type
_entity_poly.pdbx_seq_one_letter_code
_entity_poly.pdbx_strand_id
1 'polypeptide(L)'
;MEINFMLSIYRLQNVSQALTYYKEDNYYSKENQEEYSEWYGIAAEDLGLKGKVKLKDFNYILNGCDKDGKLLVNKKIKEQKLSYETYYNVKNEYNKLINSLNIEDKYKDEISIVIKKITESNDKIPAKIIDNYEKKFSSLINNSNVISIDKKDKFKSEFKKINLNYKKIADRRPAYDLTFSAPKSVSIAALVGDDKRLIDAHRNAVKYALSVVEKEYSQTRIVENKNRNIILTNNIIAATFEHDISRKIDPQLHTHCVMMNMTKNNGEWRSINQDGFYYSSKKLGAIYQNELAKCIKKLGYEIQLNPNGTFDIKGYTSEHLLHFSKRSLQMKEMGSKNQKDARKYVLIERDKKVEGIPKKLTYNEWKNEAKILNITHPISSNLNTFNDPNNINKNDILESIILNSIKELTENDISLKKDKLHEKILIKSLGIFDYNEETKVKTEEYLKKKLI
;
A
#
# COMPACT_ATOMS: atom_id res chain seq x y z
N MET A 1 -16.08 7.28 -21.11
CA MET A 1 -15.97 6.47 -19.88
C MET A 1 -14.96 7.13 -18.96
N GLU A 2 -15.43 7.67 -17.83
CA GLU A 2 -14.53 8.15 -16.78
C GLU A 2 -13.77 6.99 -16.14
N ILE A 3 -12.47 7.19 -15.97
CA ILE A 3 -11.54 6.25 -15.36
C ILE A 3 -11.49 6.59 -13.87
N ASN A 4 -12.55 6.29 -13.13
CA ASN A 4 -12.58 6.47 -11.68
C ASN A 4 -12.30 5.12 -11.01
N PHE A 5 -11.04 4.91 -10.62
CA PHE A 5 -10.65 3.71 -9.87
C PHE A 5 -10.74 3.99 -8.38
N MET A 6 -11.67 3.31 -7.71
CA MET A 6 -11.88 3.44 -6.27
C MET A 6 -10.81 2.73 -5.43
N LEU A 7 -10.19 1.68 -5.98
CA LEU A 7 -8.99 1.06 -5.42
C LEU A 7 -7.86 1.13 -6.45
N SER A 8 -6.72 1.62 -5.99
CA SER A 8 -5.49 1.77 -6.73
C SER A 8 -4.41 0.93 -6.07
N ILE A 9 -3.75 0.02 -6.80
CA ILE A 9 -2.65 -0.79 -6.25
C ILE A 9 -1.32 -0.39 -6.86
N TYR A 10 -0.39 0.08 -6.03
CA TYR A 10 0.96 0.43 -6.43
C TYR A 10 2.01 -0.44 -5.75
N ARG A 11 3.07 -0.72 -6.51
CA ARG A 11 4.18 -1.57 -6.13
C ARG A 11 5.32 -0.66 -5.68
N LEU A 12 5.54 -0.54 -4.37
CA LEU A 12 6.61 0.30 -3.85
C LEU A 12 7.96 -0.38 -4.18
N GLN A 13 8.89 0.40 -4.74
CA GLN A 13 10.17 -0.15 -5.21
C GLN A 13 11.22 -0.22 -4.11
N ASN A 14 11.17 0.74 -3.18
CA ASN A 14 12.13 0.85 -2.07
C ASN A 14 11.48 1.51 -0.85
N VAL A 15 12.17 1.42 0.29
CA VAL A 15 11.68 1.96 1.57
C VAL A 15 11.48 3.47 1.49
N SER A 16 12.35 4.20 0.79
CA SER A 16 12.24 5.66 0.65
C SER A 16 10.91 6.09 0.02
N GLN A 17 10.44 5.37 -1.01
CA GLN A 17 9.11 5.60 -1.60
C GLN A 17 7.97 5.33 -0.62
N ALA A 18 8.10 4.33 0.26
CA ALA A 18 7.07 4.04 1.26
C ALA A 18 7.07 5.10 2.39
N LEU A 19 8.24 5.62 2.74
CA LEU A 19 8.37 6.64 3.77
C LEU A 19 7.76 7.98 3.37
N THR A 20 7.52 8.27 2.08
CA THR A 20 6.85 9.51 1.68
C THR A 20 5.43 9.60 2.25
N TYR A 21 4.73 8.49 2.44
CA TYR A 21 3.40 8.49 3.08
C TYR A 21 3.45 8.89 4.57
N TYR A 22 4.63 8.89 5.19
CA TYR A 22 4.84 9.45 6.53
C TYR A 22 5.48 10.84 6.47
N LYS A 23 6.39 11.04 5.50
CA LYS A 23 7.32 12.17 5.39
C LYS A 23 6.88 13.27 4.45
N GLU A 24 5.73 13.20 3.79
CA GLU A 24 5.31 14.28 2.90
C GLU A 24 4.99 15.56 3.67
N ASP A 25 6.06 16.29 3.93
CA ASP A 25 6.15 17.74 3.95
C ASP A 25 5.27 18.27 2.82
N ASN A 26 4.20 19.00 3.18
CA ASN A 26 3.66 20.19 2.49
C ASN A 26 2.21 20.50 2.91
N TYR A 27 1.47 19.53 3.47
CA TYR A 27 0.07 19.75 3.90
C TYR A 27 -0.28 19.24 5.30
N TYR A 28 0.37 18.16 5.75
CA TYR A 28 0.21 17.64 7.10
C TYR A 28 1.54 17.78 7.85
N SER A 29 1.49 18.23 9.10
CA SER A 29 2.63 18.09 10.00
C SER A 29 2.84 16.62 10.32
N LYS A 30 4.05 16.24 10.77
CA LYS A 30 4.34 14.88 11.24
C LYS A 30 3.37 14.42 12.35
N GLU A 31 2.95 15.34 13.22
CA GLU A 31 1.98 15.09 14.29
C GLU A 31 0.59 14.78 13.72
N ASN A 32 0.13 15.53 12.71
CA ASN A 32 -1.12 15.24 12.02
C ASN A 32 -1.05 13.89 11.29
N GLN A 33 0.09 13.55 10.66
CA GLN A 33 0.23 12.27 9.96
C GLN A 33 0.06 11.08 10.91
N GLU A 34 0.66 11.16 12.10
CA GLU A 34 0.50 10.15 13.14
C GLU A 34 -0.96 10.10 13.60
N GLU A 35 -1.61 11.24 13.81
CA GLU A 35 -3.03 11.34 14.18
C GLU A 35 -3.97 10.65 13.17
N TYR A 36 -3.73 10.79 11.85
CA TYR A 36 -4.55 10.18 10.79
C TYR A 36 -3.98 8.85 10.28
N SER A 37 -3.22 8.14 11.11
CA SER A 37 -2.68 6.83 10.79
C SER A 37 -3.15 5.72 11.72
N GLU A 38 -3.17 4.48 11.24
CA GLU A 38 -3.48 3.31 12.08
C GLU A 38 -2.83 2.04 11.55
N TRP A 39 -2.29 1.22 12.44
CA TRP A 39 -1.87 -0.15 12.13
C TRP A 39 -3.09 -1.06 11.95
N TYR A 40 -3.00 -1.99 11.01
CA TYR A 40 -4.04 -2.98 10.71
C TYR A 40 -3.42 -4.35 10.41
N GLY A 41 -4.14 -5.41 10.84
CA GLY A 41 -3.90 -6.79 10.46
C GLY A 41 -3.40 -7.66 11.61
N ILE A 42 -3.74 -8.94 11.56
CA ILE A 42 -3.42 -9.95 12.58
C ILE A 42 -1.91 -10.02 12.82
N ALA A 43 -1.10 -10.00 11.75
CA ALA A 43 0.35 -10.03 11.87
C ALA A 43 0.93 -8.70 12.41
N ALA A 44 0.21 -7.58 12.28
CA ALA A 44 0.59 -6.33 12.95
C ALA A 44 0.36 -6.45 14.46
N GLU A 45 -0.80 -6.96 14.85
CA GLU A 45 -1.14 -7.19 16.26
C GLU A 45 -0.20 -8.17 16.96
N ASP A 46 0.18 -9.27 16.27
CA ASP A 46 1.18 -10.25 16.74
C ASP A 46 2.54 -9.62 17.04
N LEU A 47 2.88 -8.54 16.33
CA LEU A 47 4.11 -7.77 16.54
C LEU A 47 3.95 -6.64 17.57
N GLY A 48 2.78 -6.51 18.19
CA GLY A 48 2.44 -5.43 19.10
C GLY A 48 2.24 -4.07 18.42
N LEU A 49 2.03 -4.06 17.10
CA LEU A 49 1.75 -2.84 16.35
C LEU A 49 0.25 -2.54 16.39
N LYS A 50 -0.14 -1.63 17.29
CA LYS A 50 -1.54 -1.25 17.50
C LYS A 50 -1.68 0.27 17.53
N GLY A 51 -2.85 0.76 17.14
CA GLY A 51 -3.16 2.19 17.15
C GLY A 51 -2.35 2.98 16.12
N LYS A 52 -1.94 4.19 16.48
CA LYS A 52 -1.26 5.13 15.58
C LYS A 52 0.09 4.60 15.11
N VAL A 53 0.42 4.89 13.86
CA VAL A 53 1.67 4.45 13.24
C VAL A 53 2.76 5.43 13.65
N LYS A 54 3.78 4.95 14.37
CA LYS A 54 4.98 5.73 14.68
C LYS A 54 6.02 5.60 13.57
N LEU A 55 6.70 6.69 13.23
CA LEU A 55 7.69 6.72 12.14
C LEU A 55 8.79 5.67 12.32
N LYS A 56 9.28 5.51 13.55
CA LYS A 56 10.32 4.54 13.89
C LYS A 56 9.88 3.12 13.55
N ASP A 57 8.70 2.73 14.04
CA ASP A 57 8.16 1.38 13.88
C ASP A 57 7.83 1.11 12.41
N PHE A 58 7.22 2.08 11.73
CA PHE A 58 6.94 2.01 10.30
C PHE A 58 8.21 1.79 9.48
N ASN A 59 9.27 2.55 9.77
CA ASN A 59 10.55 2.39 9.09
C ASN A 59 11.19 1.01 9.34
N TYR A 60 11.15 0.49 10.58
CA TYR A 60 11.67 -0.84 10.88
C TYR A 60 10.92 -1.94 10.13
N ILE A 61 9.59 -1.91 10.15
CA ILE A 61 8.76 -2.91 9.48
C ILE A 61 8.95 -2.88 7.96
N LEU A 62 9.04 -1.69 7.35
CA LEU A 62 9.38 -1.55 5.93
C LEU A 62 10.73 -2.19 5.58
N ASN A 63 11.71 -2.05 6.46
CA ASN A 63 13.03 -2.67 6.34
C ASN A 63 13.04 -4.19 6.65
N GLY A 64 11.90 -4.75 7.04
CA GLY A 64 11.75 -6.16 7.36
C GLY A 64 12.26 -6.54 8.75
N CYS A 65 12.23 -5.59 9.69
CA CYS A 65 12.55 -5.77 11.10
C CYS A 65 11.30 -5.61 11.96
N ASP A 66 11.28 -6.19 13.16
CA ASP A 66 10.28 -5.88 14.18
C ASP A 66 10.54 -4.50 14.84
N LYS A 67 9.68 -4.12 15.79
CA LYS A 67 9.77 -2.85 16.53
C LYS A 67 11.09 -2.66 17.30
N ASP A 68 11.79 -3.76 17.61
CA ASP A 68 13.05 -3.77 18.34
C ASP A 68 14.27 -3.87 17.38
N GLY A 69 14.02 -3.86 16.07
CA GLY A 69 15.04 -3.87 15.03
C GLY A 69 15.53 -5.26 14.65
N LYS A 70 14.98 -6.33 15.22
CA LYS A 70 15.33 -7.72 14.90
C LYS A 70 14.76 -8.09 13.53
N LEU A 71 15.59 -8.72 12.69
CA LEU A 71 15.20 -9.13 11.35
C LEU A 71 14.08 -10.18 11.39
N LEU A 72 13.01 -9.91 10.64
CA LEU A 72 11.88 -10.82 10.44
C LEU A 72 12.04 -11.60 9.14
N VAL A 73 12.43 -10.94 8.05
CA VAL A 73 12.67 -11.57 6.75
C VAL A 73 14.16 -11.61 6.41
N ASN A 74 14.62 -12.77 5.93
CA ASN A 74 15.97 -12.92 5.41
C ASN A 74 16.15 -12.04 4.16
N LYS A 75 17.08 -11.09 4.22
CA LYS A 75 17.52 -10.34 3.05
C LYS A 75 18.20 -11.31 2.09
N LYS A 76 17.56 -11.61 0.96
CA LYS A 76 18.27 -12.25 -0.16
C LYS A 76 19.30 -11.26 -0.66
N ILE A 77 20.56 -11.48 -0.31
CA ILE A 77 21.67 -10.73 -0.89
C ILE A 77 21.83 -11.25 -2.32
N LYS A 78 21.61 -10.40 -3.32
CA LYS A 78 21.94 -10.75 -4.71
C LYS A 78 23.42 -10.45 -4.94
N GLU A 79 24.10 -11.34 -5.64
CA GLU A 79 25.43 -11.07 -6.18
C GLU A 79 25.34 -9.89 -7.16
N GLN A 80 26.25 -8.93 -7.05
CA GLN A 80 26.29 -7.76 -7.91
C GLN A 80 27.46 -7.86 -8.88
N LYS A 81 27.22 -7.46 -10.13
CA LYS A 81 28.30 -6.95 -11.00
C LYS A 81 28.65 -5.56 -10.48
N LEU A 82 29.91 -5.32 -10.16
CA LEU A 82 30.40 -3.98 -9.83
C LEU A 82 30.73 -3.26 -11.14
N SER A 83 30.27 -2.02 -11.30
CA SER A 83 30.81 -1.17 -12.36
C SER A 83 32.27 -0.86 -12.05
N TYR A 84 33.07 -0.58 -13.09
CA TYR A 84 34.47 -0.19 -12.93
C TYR A 84 34.64 1.05 -12.02
N GLU A 85 33.71 1.98 -12.08
CA GLU A 85 33.69 3.16 -11.19
C GLU A 85 33.44 2.78 -9.72
N THR A 86 32.47 1.90 -9.45
CA THR A 86 32.19 1.42 -8.08
C THR A 86 33.40 0.70 -7.51
N TYR A 87 34.07 -0.08 -8.36
CA TYR A 87 35.30 -0.78 -8.03
C TYR A 87 36.43 0.15 -7.54
N TYR A 88 36.71 1.23 -8.27
CA TYR A 88 37.75 2.20 -7.88
C TYR A 88 37.40 2.91 -6.56
N ASN A 89 36.12 3.25 -6.37
CA ASN A 89 35.66 3.94 -5.16
C ASN A 89 35.83 3.07 -3.91
N VAL A 90 35.45 1.79 -3.98
CA VAL A 90 35.63 0.80 -2.89
C VAL A 90 37.10 0.70 -2.49
N LYS A 91 37.99 0.53 -3.48
CA LYS A 91 39.44 0.40 -3.26
C LYS A 91 40.02 1.64 -2.57
N ASN A 92 39.57 2.83 -2.99
CA ASN A 92 40.01 4.09 -2.40
C ASN A 92 39.51 4.28 -0.96
N GLU A 93 38.26 3.93 -0.66
CA GLU A 93 37.71 4.00 0.71
C GLU A 93 38.45 3.05 1.66
N TYR A 94 38.75 1.83 1.22
CA TYR A 94 39.52 0.89 2.02
C TYR A 94 40.94 1.37 2.29
N ASN A 95 41.64 1.88 1.28
CA ASN A 95 42.99 2.42 1.44
C ASN A 95 43.01 3.62 2.42
N LYS A 96 42.02 4.51 2.32
CA LYS A 96 41.85 5.62 3.28
C LYS A 96 41.65 5.10 4.71
N LEU A 97 40.80 4.10 4.88
CA LEU A 97 40.52 3.54 6.19
C LEU A 97 41.78 2.91 6.81
N ILE A 98 42.55 2.11 6.06
CA ILE A 98 43.84 1.53 6.53
C ILE A 98 44.80 2.63 6.99
N ASN A 99 44.99 3.65 6.13
CA ASN A 99 45.94 4.72 6.40
C ASN A 99 45.55 5.54 7.64
N SER A 100 44.25 5.63 7.94
CA SER A 100 43.74 6.37 9.10
C SER A 100 43.98 5.71 10.46
N LEU A 101 44.35 4.42 10.51
CA LEU A 101 44.32 3.63 11.74
C LEU A 101 45.66 3.43 12.43
N ASN A 102 46.76 3.90 11.82
CA ASN A 102 48.11 3.82 12.39
C ASN A 102 48.47 2.40 12.87
N ILE A 103 48.10 1.39 12.07
CA ILE A 103 48.37 -0.04 12.33
C ILE A 103 49.80 -0.37 11.89
N GLU A 104 50.46 -1.34 12.54
CA GLU A 104 51.78 -1.85 12.11
C GLU A 104 51.76 -2.39 10.67
N ASP A 105 52.88 -2.24 9.97
CA ASP A 105 52.99 -2.52 8.53
C ASP A 105 52.68 -3.98 8.17
N LYS A 106 53.02 -4.93 9.04
CA LYS A 106 52.67 -6.35 8.88
C LYS A 106 51.16 -6.59 8.70
N TYR A 107 50.33 -5.89 9.47
CA TYR A 107 48.87 -6.03 9.36
C TYR A 107 48.32 -5.21 8.18
N LYS A 108 48.97 -4.09 7.81
CA LYS A 108 48.62 -3.35 6.58
C LYS A 108 48.81 -4.23 5.35
N ASP A 109 49.86 -5.05 5.31
CA ASP A 109 50.13 -5.97 4.20
C ASP A 109 49.07 -7.07 4.10
N GLU A 110 48.72 -7.71 5.22
CA GLU A 110 47.68 -8.74 5.26
C GLU A 110 46.29 -8.18 4.86
N ILE A 111 45.96 -6.98 5.35
CA ILE A 111 44.73 -6.28 5.00
C ILE A 111 44.74 -5.88 3.52
N SER A 112 45.87 -5.38 3.01
CA SER A 112 46.04 -5.01 1.60
C SER A 112 45.89 -6.23 0.69
N ILE A 113 46.38 -7.40 1.10
CA ILE A 113 46.18 -8.67 0.37
C ILE A 113 44.71 -9.06 0.35
N VAL A 114 43.99 -8.93 1.47
CA VAL A 114 42.55 -9.22 1.54
C VAL A 114 41.77 -8.29 0.62
N ILE A 115 42.05 -6.98 0.63
CA ILE A 115 41.44 -6.01 -0.27
C ILE A 115 41.80 -6.29 -1.71
N LYS A 116 43.08 -6.55 -2.00
CA LYS A 116 43.54 -6.90 -3.35
C LYS A 116 42.74 -8.09 -3.90
N LYS A 117 42.58 -9.15 -3.11
CA LYS A 117 41.77 -10.34 -3.47
C LYS A 117 40.27 -10.07 -3.58
N ILE A 118 39.74 -9.14 -2.80
CA ILE A 118 38.36 -8.64 -2.98
C ILE A 118 38.27 -7.91 -4.33
N THR A 119 39.29 -7.13 -4.68
CA THR A 119 39.30 -6.20 -5.83
C THR A 119 39.73 -6.83 -7.17
N GLU A 120 40.50 -7.93 -7.20
CA GLU A 120 41.10 -8.47 -8.44
C GLU A 120 40.10 -9.08 -9.46
N SER A 121 38.84 -9.32 -9.10
CA SER A 121 37.86 -9.85 -10.05
C SER A 121 37.22 -8.74 -10.91
N ASN A 122 37.68 -8.59 -12.16
CA ASN A 122 37.22 -7.58 -13.13
C ASN A 122 35.75 -7.68 -13.60
N ASP A 123 34.88 -8.44 -12.91
CA ASP A 123 33.50 -8.65 -13.37
C ASP A 123 32.45 -8.78 -12.25
N LYS A 124 32.75 -9.50 -11.15
CA LYS A 124 31.80 -9.77 -10.05
C LYS A 124 32.55 -9.98 -8.74
N ILE A 125 32.18 -9.25 -7.68
CA ILE A 125 32.49 -9.67 -6.31
C ILE A 125 31.21 -10.28 -5.72
N PRO A 126 31.09 -11.61 -5.64
CA PRO A 126 29.96 -12.24 -4.96
C PRO A 126 29.87 -11.78 -3.50
N ALA A 127 28.67 -11.53 -2.99
CA ALA A 127 28.49 -11.09 -1.60
C ALA A 127 29.06 -12.10 -0.58
N LYS A 128 29.05 -13.39 -0.93
CA LYS A 128 29.67 -14.47 -0.14
C LYS A 128 31.19 -14.33 -0.03
N ILE A 129 31.84 -13.75 -1.04
CA ILE A 129 33.26 -13.42 -1.01
C ILE A 129 33.51 -12.27 -0.02
N ILE A 130 32.68 -11.22 -0.06
CA ILE A 130 32.73 -10.12 0.92
C ILE A 130 32.52 -10.63 2.34
N ASP A 131 31.50 -11.47 2.59
CA ASP A 131 31.22 -12.05 3.91
C ASP A 131 32.38 -12.92 4.43
N ASN A 132 32.98 -13.74 3.55
CA ASN A 132 34.14 -14.57 3.91
C ASN A 132 35.34 -13.70 4.28
N TYR A 133 35.59 -12.62 3.53
CA TYR A 133 36.68 -11.71 3.85
C TYR A 133 36.38 -10.82 5.05
N GLU A 134 35.14 -10.40 5.30
CA GLU A 134 34.71 -9.73 6.54
C GLU A 134 35.03 -10.60 7.78
N LYS A 135 34.73 -11.90 7.71
CA LYS A 135 35.07 -12.85 8.79
C LYS A 135 36.57 -13.00 8.97
N LYS A 136 37.30 -13.17 7.87
CA LYS A 136 38.77 -13.29 7.90
C LYS A 136 39.42 -12.03 8.47
N PHE A 137 38.93 -10.86 8.07
CA PHE A 137 39.38 -9.57 8.51
C PHE A 137 39.07 -9.30 9.99
N SER A 138 37.85 -9.63 10.42
CA SER A 138 37.45 -9.53 11.83
C SER A 138 38.31 -10.43 12.72
N SER A 139 38.65 -11.63 12.23
CA SER A 139 39.56 -12.55 12.92
C SER A 139 40.98 -11.98 13.04
N LEU A 140 41.54 -11.45 11.95
CA LEU A 140 42.86 -10.80 11.94
C LEU A 140 42.94 -9.64 12.94
N ILE A 141 41.91 -8.80 12.99
CA ILE A 141 41.86 -7.65 13.91
C ILE A 141 41.66 -8.08 15.36
N ASN A 142 40.82 -9.08 15.61
CA ASN A 142 40.62 -9.60 16.96
C ASN A 142 41.91 -10.19 17.53
N ASN A 143 42.67 -10.91 16.71
CA ASN A 143 43.92 -11.58 17.11
C ASN A 143 45.13 -10.62 17.21
N SER A 144 44.98 -9.33 16.88
CA SER A 144 46.06 -8.35 17.04
C SER A 144 46.15 -7.88 18.50
N ASN A 145 47.25 -8.20 19.19
CA ASN A 145 47.43 -7.79 20.59
C ASN A 145 47.88 -6.32 20.76
N VAL A 146 48.15 -5.63 19.65
CA VAL A 146 48.74 -4.28 19.63
C VAL A 146 47.68 -3.17 19.46
N ILE A 147 46.49 -3.52 18.94
CA ILE A 147 45.40 -2.56 18.73
C ILE A 147 44.51 -2.53 19.98
N SER A 148 44.24 -1.34 20.52
CA SER A 148 43.29 -1.19 21.64
C SER A 148 41.88 -1.64 21.24
N ILE A 149 41.10 -2.15 22.20
CA ILE A 149 39.72 -2.61 21.97
C ILE A 149 38.89 -1.56 21.22
N ASP A 150 38.94 -0.29 21.65
CA ASP A 150 38.15 0.79 21.06
C ASP A 150 38.51 1.06 19.58
N LYS A 151 39.80 0.93 19.23
CA LYS A 151 40.27 1.06 17.85
C LYS A 151 39.82 -0.13 17.00
N LYS A 152 39.83 -1.35 17.55
CA LYS A 152 39.32 -2.56 16.86
C LYS A 152 37.84 -2.40 16.52
N ASP A 153 37.03 -1.91 17.45
CA ASP A 153 35.59 -1.81 17.26
C ASP A 153 35.20 -0.65 16.34
N LYS A 154 35.87 0.50 16.46
CA LYS A 154 35.73 1.60 15.50
C LYS A 154 36.06 1.15 14.08
N PHE A 155 37.15 0.40 13.92
CA PHE A 155 37.55 -0.11 12.62
C PHE A 155 36.56 -1.10 12.02
N LYS A 156 36.11 -2.10 12.79
CA LYS A 156 35.06 -3.05 12.34
C LYS A 156 33.79 -2.33 11.93
N SER A 157 33.40 -1.29 12.66
CA SER A 157 32.24 -0.45 12.35
C SER A 157 32.40 0.28 11.01
N GLU A 158 33.52 0.98 10.79
CA GLU A 158 33.77 1.67 9.52
C GLU A 158 33.91 0.70 8.34
N PHE A 159 34.60 -0.43 8.51
CA PHE A 159 34.71 -1.48 7.50
C PHE A 159 33.34 -2.04 7.10
N LYS A 160 32.46 -2.28 8.09
CA LYS A 160 31.08 -2.71 7.86
C LYS A 160 30.25 -1.66 7.12
N LYS A 161 30.45 -0.36 7.41
CA LYS A 161 29.80 0.75 6.67
C LYS A 161 30.21 0.77 5.19
N ILE A 162 31.51 0.68 4.91
CA ILE A 162 32.05 0.59 3.55
C ILE A 162 31.39 -0.60 2.84
N ASN A 163 31.40 -1.80 3.43
CA ASN A 163 30.75 -2.98 2.82
C ASN A 163 29.24 -2.81 2.60
N LEU A 164 28.52 -2.12 3.49
CA LEU A 164 27.09 -1.84 3.32
C LEU A 164 26.81 -0.89 2.16
N ASN A 165 27.71 0.05 1.85
CA ASN A 165 27.59 0.93 0.69
C ASN A 165 27.63 0.17 -0.65
N TYR A 166 28.28 -1.00 -0.66
CA TYR A 166 28.55 -1.76 -1.89
C TYR A 166 27.87 -3.14 -1.95
N LYS A 167 27.36 -3.67 -0.84
CA LYS A 167 26.35 -4.73 -0.84
C LYS A 167 25.02 -4.09 -1.25
N LYS A 168 24.66 -4.14 -2.54
CA LYS A 168 23.26 -3.89 -2.89
C LYS A 168 22.43 -5.06 -2.35
N ILE A 169 21.86 -4.86 -1.17
CA ILE A 169 20.72 -5.64 -0.69
C ILE A 169 19.76 -5.67 -1.87
N ALA A 170 19.43 -6.86 -2.38
CA ALA A 170 18.49 -6.95 -3.48
C ALA A 170 17.28 -6.11 -3.10
N ASP A 171 16.92 -5.12 -3.92
CA ASP A 171 15.80 -4.22 -3.62
C ASP A 171 14.59 -5.09 -3.30
N ARG A 172 14.34 -5.26 -2.00
CA ARG A 172 13.18 -5.98 -1.51
C ARG A 172 12.07 -5.00 -1.76
N ARG A 173 11.02 -5.44 -2.45
CA ARG A 173 9.76 -4.71 -2.41
C ARG A 173 9.33 -4.62 -0.94
N PRO A 174 9.32 -3.42 -0.34
CA PRO A 174 9.02 -3.31 1.08
C PRO A 174 7.53 -3.51 1.34
N ALA A 175 6.69 -3.03 0.41
CA ALA A 175 5.25 -2.97 0.58
C ALA A 175 4.51 -2.79 -0.76
N TYR A 176 3.19 -2.84 -0.68
CA TYR A 176 2.21 -2.51 -1.68
C TYR A 176 1.33 -1.39 -1.13
N ASP A 177 1.09 -0.34 -1.90
CA ASP A 177 0.12 0.70 -1.53
C ASP A 177 -1.23 0.35 -2.15
N LEU A 178 -2.22 0.11 -1.32
CA LEU A 178 -3.63 -0.06 -1.68
C LEU A 178 -4.34 1.25 -1.31
N THR A 179 -4.50 2.14 -2.29
CA THR A 179 -5.16 3.43 -2.09
C THR A 179 -6.65 3.30 -2.34
N PHE A 180 -7.46 3.50 -1.30
CA PHE A 180 -8.92 3.56 -1.39
C PHE A 180 -9.37 5.02 -1.47
N SER A 181 -10.11 5.39 -2.51
CA SER A 181 -10.59 6.75 -2.74
C SER A 181 -12.12 6.79 -2.68
N ALA A 182 -12.67 7.67 -1.85
CA ALA A 182 -14.11 7.90 -1.78
C ALA A 182 -14.63 8.58 -3.07
N PRO A 183 -15.91 8.38 -3.44
CA PRO A 183 -16.53 9.20 -4.47
C PRO A 183 -16.40 10.69 -4.17
N LYS A 184 -16.47 11.50 -5.24
CA LYS A 184 -16.28 12.95 -5.12
C LYS A 184 -17.38 13.59 -4.25
N SER A 185 -18.64 13.21 -4.44
CA SER A 185 -19.75 13.68 -3.60
C SER A 185 -19.54 13.38 -2.12
N VAL A 186 -19.03 12.19 -1.78
CA VAL A 186 -18.71 11.79 -0.39
C VAL A 186 -17.59 12.67 0.17
N SER A 187 -16.55 12.93 -0.62
CA SER A 187 -15.47 13.84 -0.22
C SER A 187 -15.98 15.26 0.02
N ILE A 188 -16.84 15.78 -0.86
CA ILE A 188 -17.43 17.12 -0.69
C ILE A 188 -18.32 17.16 0.56
N ALA A 189 -19.20 16.18 0.75
CA ALA A 189 -20.09 16.11 1.91
C ALA A 189 -19.31 16.01 3.24
N ALA A 190 -18.28 15.17 3.28
CA ALA A 190 -17.46 14.97 4.48
C ALA A 190 -16.59 16.17 4.82
N LEU A 191 -15.92 16.75 3.82
CA LEU A 191 -14.85 17.74 4.04
C LEU A 191 -15.33 19.20 3.90
N VAL A 192 -16.24 19.46 2.97
CA VAL A 192 -16.80 20.80 2.74
C VAL A 192 -18.08 20.99 3.54
N GLY A 193 -18.94 19.96 3.53
CA GLY A 193 -20.14 19.89 4.37
C GLY A 193 -19.86 19.60 5.85
N ASP A 194 -18.61 19.27 6.21
CA ASP A 194 -18.15 19.05 7.58
C ASP A 194 -18.83 17.87 8.32
N ASP A 195 -19.35 16.88 7.58
CA ASP A 195 -19.94 15.68 8.18
C ASP A 195 -18.89 14.59 8.43
N LYS A 196 -18.32 14.61 9.63
CA LYS A 196 -17.31 13.63 10.08
C LYS A 196 -17.81 12.18 10.09
N ARG A 197 -19.12 11.94 10.15
CA ARG A 197 -19.68 10.57 10.12
C ARG A 197 -19.39 9.87 8.79
N LEU A 198 -19.28 10.64 7.71
CA LEU A 198 -18.87 10.12 6.39
C LEU A 198 -17.39 9.74 6.33
N ILE A 199 -16.54 10.40 7.13
CA ILE A 199 -15.13 10.01 7.28
C ILE A 199 -15.05 8.67 8.02
N ASP A 200 -15.83 8.49 9.08
CA ASP A 200 -15.88 7.21 9.79
C ASP A 200 -16.49 6.09 8.92
N ALA A 201 -17.48 6.39 8.09
CA ALA A 201 -17.99 5.47 7.07
C ALA A 201 -16.89 5.04 6.08
N HIS A 202 -16.05 5.98 5.62
CA HIS A 202 -14.89 5.67 4.78
C HIS A 202 -13.89 4.74 5.50
N ARG A 203 -13.52 5.07 6.74
CA ARG A 203 -12.60 4.24 7.54
C ARG A 203 -13.12 2.82 7.73
N ASN A 204 -14.41 2.67 8.03
CA ASN A 204 -15.05 1.37 8.18
C ASN A 204 -15.01 0.57 6.87
N ALA A 205 -15.32 1.20 5.73
CA ALA A 205 -15.25 0.55 4.42
C ALA A 205 -13.82 0.12 4.06
N VAL A 206 -12.81 0.93 4.39
CA VAL A 206 -11.39 0.58 4.21
C VAL A 206 -11.02 -0.63 5.06
N LYS A 207 -11.35 -0.61 6.36
CA LYS A 207 -11.07 -1.74 7.28
C LYS A 207 -11.77 -3.02 6.81
N TYR A 208 -13.02 -2.94 6.36
CA TYR A 208 -13.75 -4.08 5.83
C TYR A 208 -13.07 -4.65 4.58
N ALA A 209 -12.68 -3.80 3.62
CA ALA A 209 -11.96 -4.24 2.43
C ALA A 209 -10.59 -4.86 2.76
N LEU A 210 -9.84 -4.28 3.70
CA LEU A 210 -8.59 -4.86 4.21
C LEU A 210 -8.80 -6.21 4.89
N SER A 211 -9.92 -6.42 5.59
CA SER A 211 -10.26 -7.72 6.18
C SER A 211 -10.47 -8.80 5.11
N VAL A 212 -11.02 -8.43 3.95
CA VAL A 212 -11.16 -9.35 2.82
C VAL A 212 -9.79 -9.60 2.17
N VAL A 213 -8.94 -8.58 2.02
CA VAL A 213 -7.55 -8.77 1.57
C VAL A 213 -6.80 -9.74 2.48
N GLU A 214 -6.91 -9.56 3.79
CA GLU A 214 -6.28 -10.42 4.79
C GLU A 214 -6.79 -11.86 4.71
N LYS A 215 -8.10 -12.08 4.66
CA LYS A 215 -8.69 -13.42 4.70
C LYS A 215 -8.63 -14.18 3.37
N GLU A 216 -8.73 -13.50 2.23
CA GLU A 216 -8.85 -14.16 0.92
C GLU A 216 -7.57 -14.07 0.07
N TYR A 217 -6.69 -13.10 0.35
CA TYR A 217 -5.58 -12.76 -0.55
C TYR A 217 -4.21 -12.67 0.13
N SER A 218 -4.13 -12.80 1.45
CA SER A 218 -2.84 -12.95 2.13
C SER A 218 -2.30 -14.36 1.85
N GLN A 219 -1.39 -14.42 0.90
CA GLN A 219 -0.85 -15.67 0.38
C GLN A 219 0.66 -15.62 0.38
N THR A 220 1.31 -16.77 0.48
CA THR A 220 2.75 -16.88 0.24
C THR A 220 3.09 -18.09 -0.61
N ARG A 221 4.28 -18.07 -1.21
CA ARG A 221 4.80 -19.18 -2.01
C ARG A 221 5.62 -20.10 -1.11
N ILE A 222 5.29 -21.38 -1.10
CA ILE A 222 6.05 -22.43 -0.45
C ILE A 222 6.59 -23.41 -1.49
N VAL A 223 7.71 -24.04 -1.17
CA VAL A 223 8.30 -25.11 -2.00
C VAL A 223 8.28 -26.38 -1.18
N GLU A 224 7.50 -27.36 -1.61
CA GLU A 224 7.39 -28.68 -1.00
C GLU A 224 7.62 -29.72 -2.10
N ASN A 225 8.51 -30.69 -1.87
CA ASN A 225 8.80 -31.76 -2.83
C ASN A 225 9.11 -31.27 -4.26
N LYS A 226 9.86 -30.17 -4.40
CA LYS A 226 10.19 -29.47 -5.66
C LYS A 226 9.01 -28.80 -6.38
N ASN A 227 7.79 -28.86 -5.84
CA ASN A 227 6.62 -28.17 -6.36
C ASN A 227 6.42 -26.82 -5.66
N ARG A 228 6.04 -25.79 -6.43
CA ARG A 228 5.73 -24.46 -5.91
C ARG A 228 4.23 -24.37 -5.65
N ASN A 229 3.84 -24.29 -4.39
CA ASN A 229 2.46 -24.12 -3.98
C ASN A 229 2.23 -22.69 -3.49
N ILE A 230 1.00 -22.20 -3.67
CA ILE A 230 0.52 -20.95 -3.06
C ILE A 230 -0.41 -21.35 -1.94
N ILE A 231 -0.15 -20.85 -0.74
CA ILE A 231 -0.98 -21.10 0.44
C ILE A 231 -1.50 -19.79 1.00
N LEU A 232 -2.70 -19.83 1.59
CA LEU A 232 -3.26 -18.73 2.37
C LEU A 232 -2.61 -18.71 3.75
N THR A 233 -2.28 -17.50 4.22
CA THR A 233 -1.66 -17.28 5.54
C THR A 233 -2.59 -16.58 6.52
N ASN A 234 -3.64 -15.92 6.02
CA ASN A 234 -4.67 -15.22 6.78
C ASN A 234 -4.14 -14.14 7.74
N ASN A 235 -3.01 -13.51 7.39
CA ASN A 235 -2.46 -12.42 8.18
C ASN A 235 -1.67 -11.43 7.31
N ILE A 236 -1.85 -10.14 7.58
CA ILE A 236 -1.08 -9.05 6.95
C ILE A 236 -0.56 -8.07 8.00
N ILE A 237 0.39 -7.25 7.59
CA ILE A 237 0.74 -6.01 8.29
C ILE A 237 0.43 -4.87 7.32
N ALA A 238 -0.43 -3.95 7.71
CA ALA A 238 -0.71 -2.75 6.94
C ALA A 238 -0.64 -1.51 7.83
N ALA A 239 -0.05 -0.43 7.31
CA ALA A 239 -0.16 0.91 7.88
C ALA A 239 -1.14 1.70 7.01
N THR A 240 -2.17 2.28 7.62
CA THR A 240 -3.14 3.15 6.94
C THR A 240 -2.79 4.61 7.19
N PHE A 241 -2.91 5.44 6.16
CA PHE A 241 -2.71 6.89 6.21
C PHE A 241 -3.86 7.58 5.48
N GLU A 242 -4.72 8.27 6.22
CA GLU A 242 -5.88 9.00 5.67
C GLU A 242 -5.49 10.41 5.25
N HIS A 243 -5.87 10.79 4.03
CA HIS A 243 -5.66 12.10 3.42
C HIS A 243 -6.99 12.66 2.89
N ASP A 244 -7.10 13.98 2.80
CA ASP A 244 -8.31 14.72 2.44
C ASP A 244 -8.14 15.71 1.28
N ILE A 245 -6.95 15.81 0.71
CA ILE A 245 -6.63 16.72 -0.39
C ILE A 245 -6.11 15.98 -1.63
N SER A 246 -6.49 16.46 -2.80
CA SER A 246 -5.90 16.03 -4.06
C SER A 246 -4.61 16.80 -4.35
N ARG A 247 -3.85 16.37 -5.36
CA ARG A 247 -2.66 17.11 -5.84
C ARG A 247 -2.97 18.50 -6.38
N LYS A 248 -4.21 18.74 -6.82
CA LYS A 248 -4.70 20.06 -7.27
C LYS A 248 -5.51 20.76 -6.17
N ILE A 249 -5.34 20.32 -4.91
CA ILE A 249 -5.93 20.95 -3.71
C ILE A 249 -7.47 20.91 -3.77
N ASP A 250 -8.04 19.85 -4.36
CA ASP A 250 -9.48 19.59 -4.29
C ASP A 250 -9.81 18.68 -3.10
N PRO A 251 -11.02 18.76 -2.52
CA PRO A 251 -11.45 17.84 -1.47
C PRO A 251 -11.47 16.42 -2.00
N GLN A 252 -10.64 15.55 -1.42
CA GLN A 252 -10.49 14.16 -1.85
C GLN A 252 -10.17 13.28 -0.65
N LEU A 253 -11.20 12.65 -0.08
CA LEU A 253 -11.02 11.68 0.99
C LEU A 253 -10.49 10.36 0.43
N HIS A 254 -9.32 9.96 0.90
CA HIS A 254 -8.69 8.71 0.50
C HIS A 254 -7.74 8.19 1.58
N THR A 255 -7.55 6.87 1.61
CA THR A 255 -6.62 6.21 2.54
C THR A 255 -5.58 5.41 1.77
N HIS A 256 -4.31 5.71 2.01
CA HIS A 256 -3.18 4.90 1.59
C HIS A 256 -2.97 3.75 2.57
N CYS A 257 -3.22 2.52 2.13
CA CYS A 257 -2.95 1.32 2.92
C CYS A 257 -1.63 0.70 2.46
N VAL A 258 -0.54 1.04 3.15
CA VAL A 258 0.80 0.50 2.92
C VAL A 258 0.88 -0.90 3.53
N MET A 259 0.50 -1.90 2.74
CA MET A 259 0.56 -3.31 3.09
C MET A 259 1.97 -3.84 2.91
N MET A 260 2.60 -4.25 4.00
CA MET A 260 3.96 -4.76 4.02
C MET A 260 4.05 -6.04 3.20
N ASN A 261 5.16 -6.21 2.48
CA ASN A 261 5.42 -7.43 1.71
C ASN A 261 5.90 -8.57 2.63
N MET A 262 5.08 -8.88 3.62
CA MET A 262 5.37 -9.78 4.73
C MET A 262 4.10 -10.43 5.23
N THR A 263 4.15 -11.74 5.39
CA THR A 263 3.12 -12.53 6.03
C THR A 263 3.76 -13.72 6.73
N LYS A 264 3.14 -14.23 7.78
CA LYS A 264 3.67 -15.29 8.63
C LYS A 264 3.00 -16.62 8.28
N ASN A 265 3.82 -17.65 8.08
CA ASN A 265 3.36 -19.02 7.86
C ASN A 265 4.16 -19.97 8.76
N ASN A 266 3.51 -20.72 9.63
CA ASN A 266 4.14 -21.68 10.55
C ASN A 266 5.35 -21.10 11.31
N GLY A 267 5.19 -19.87 11.84
CA GLY A 267 6.25 -19.18 12.59
C GLY A 267 7.28 -18.43 11.73
N GLU A 268 7.35 -18.70 10.42
CA GLU A 268 8.31 -18.06 9.52
C GLU A 268 7.69 -16.88 8.75
N TRP A 269 8.43 -15.78 8.65
CA TRP A 269 8.04 -14.66 7.81
C TRP A 269 8.46 -14.86 6.37
N ARG A 270 7.52 -14.61 5.45
CA ARG A 270 7.71 -14.75 4.01
C ARG A 270 7.13 -13.54 3.28
N SER A 271 7.54 -13.35 2.03
CA SER A 271 6.95 -12.33 1.16
C SER A 271 5.52 -12.71 0.78
N ILE A 272 4.66 -11.71 0.64
CA ILE A 272 3.30 -11.91 0.15
C ILE A 272 3.34 -12.23 -1.35
N ASN A 273 2.49 -13.15 -1.79
CA ASN A 273 2.19 -13.38 -3.18
C ASN A 273 1.17 -12.32 -3.67
N GLN A 274 1.63 -11.37 -4.46
CA GLN A 274 0.79 -10.25 -4.90
C GLN A 274 -0.33 -10.59 -5.86
N ASP A 275 -0.21 -11.71 -6.58
CA ASP A 275 -1.02 -11.97 -7.77
C ASP A 275 -2.52 -12.04 -7.41
N GLY A 276 -2.85 -12.60 -6.24
CA GLY A 276 -4.22 -12.64 -5.72
C GLY A 276 -4.87 -11.26 -5.65
N PHE A 277 -4.46 -10.39 -4.73
CA PHE A 277 -5.10 -9.08 -4.57
C PHE A 277 -4.87 -8.14 -5.76
N TYR A 278 -3.76 -8.28 -6.50
CA TYR A 278 -3.44 -7.39 -7.62
C TYR A 278 -4.43 -7.59 -8.78
N TYR A 279 -4.69 -8.84 -9.15
CA TYR A 279 -5.62 -9.16 -10.24
C TYR A 279 -7.09 -9.06 -9.81
N SER A 280 -7.37 -9.08 -8.51
CA SER A 280 -8.72 -8.91 -7.93
C SER A 280 -9.03 -7.47 -7.49
N SER A 281 -8.22 -6.49 -7.89
CA SER A 281 -8.36 -5.08 -7.50
C SER A 281 -9.74 -4.48 -7.80
N LYS A 282 -10.39 -4.86 -8.91
CA LYS A 282 -11.75 -4.38 -9.23
C LYS A 282 -12.80 -4.89 -8.24
N LYS A 283 -12.80 -6.19 -7.96
CA LYS A 283 -13.66 -6.80 -6.92
C LYS A 283 -13.42 -6.15 -5.56
N LEU A 284 -12.16 -5.99 -5.15
CA LEU A 284 -11.82 -5.34 -3.87
C LEU A 284 -12.31 -3.87 -3.83
N GLY A 285 -12.23 -3.15 -4.94
CA GLY A 285 -12.81 -1.81 -5.07
C GLY A 285 -14.33 -1.82 -4.97
N ALA A 286 -15.01 -2.79 -5.57
CA ALA A 286 -16.47 -2.96 -5.46
C ALA A 286 -16.91 -3.32 -4.03
N ILE A 287 -16.12 -4.13 -3.31
CA ILE A 287 -16.35 -4.44 -1.89
C ILE A 287 -16.27 -3.18 -1.04
N TYR A 288 -15.21 -2.38 -1.21
CA TYR A 288 -15.08 -1.09 -0.53
C TYR A 288 -16.27 -0.17 -0.83
N GLN A 289 -16.68 -0.06 -2.09
CA GLN A 289 -17.83 0.76 -2.47
C GLN A 289 -19.14 0.30 -1.86
N ASN A 290 -19.38 -1.00 -1.87
CA ASN A 290 -20.59 -1.57 -1.31
C ASN A 290 -20.66 -1.32 0.19
N GLU A 291 -19.56 -1.52 0.92
CA GLU A 291 -19.53 -1.24 2.35
C GLU A 291 -19.69 0.26 2.65
N LEU A 292 -19.03 1.13 1.88
CA LEU A 292 -19.21 2.57 2.02
C LEU A 292 -20.66 2.98 1.76
N ALA A 293 -21.29 2.46 0.71
CA ALA A 293 -22.69 2.71 0.38
C ALA A 293 -23.62 2.21 1.50
N LYS A 294 -23.37 1.04 2.10
CA LYS A 294 -24.12 0.54 3.27
C LYS A 294 -24.02 1.53 4.42
N CYS A 295 -22.81 1.96 4.79
CA CYS A 295 -22.60 2.92 5.86
C CYS A 295 -23.31 4.26 5.60
N ILE A 296 -23.19 4.81 4.38
CA ILE A 296 -23.80 6.08 3.99
C ILE A 296 -25.33 6.01 4.00
N LYS A 297 -25.92 4.92 3.48
CA LYS A 297 -27.37 4.70 3.55
C LYS A 297 -27.87 4.60 4.99
N LYS A 298 -27.13 3.92 5.88
CA LYS A 298 -27.44 3.86 7.32
C LYS A 298 -27.40 5.22 7.99
N LEU A 299 -26.56 6.14 7.49
CA LEU A 299 -26.53 7.53 7.93
C LEU A 299 -27.72 8.35 7.39
N GLY A 300 -28.62 7.79 6.57
CA GLY A 300 -29.81 8.48 6.06
C GLY A 300 -29.61 9.26 4.75
N TYR A 301 -28.50 9.01 4.04
CA TYR A 301 -28.24 9.57 2.72
C TYR A 301 -28.82 8.70 1.60
N GLU A 302 -29.43 9.35 0.61
CA GLU A 302 -29.74 8.72 -0.67
C GLU A 302 -28.49 8.70 -1.57
N ILE A 303 -28.32 7.64 -2.34
CA ILE A 303 -27.23 7.50 -3.32
C ILE A 303 -27.79 7.25 -4.72
N GLN A 304 -27.04 7.65 -5.73
CA GLN A 304 -27.31 7.38 -7.14
C GLN A 304 -26.14 6.59 -7.76
N LEU A 305 -26.44 5.54 -8.51
CA LEU A 305 -25.43 4.73 -9.21
C LEU A 305 -25.02 5.42 -10.51
N ASN A 306 -23.73 5.50 -10.76
CA ASN A 306 -23.15 6.03 -11.98
C ASN A 306 -22.95 4.92 -13.02
N PRO A 307 -22.96 5.26 -14.33
CA PRO A 307 -22.79 4.26 -15.41
C PRO A 307 -21.49 3.45 -15.35
N ASN A 308 -20.45 3.96 -14.69
CA ASN A 308 -19.15 3.30 -14.51
C ASN A 308 -19.13 2.33 -13.31
N GLY A 309 -20.26 2.13 -12.63
CA GLY A 309 -20.38 1.28 -11.44
C GLY A 309 -19.93 1.94 -10.14
N THR A 310 -19.63 3.26 -10.16
CA THR A 310 -19.47 4.05 -8.93
C THR A 310 -20.81 4.60 -8.43
N PHE A 311 -20.82 5.30 -7.31
CA PHE A 311 -22.00 6.03 -6.86
C PHE A 311 -21.64 7.43 -6.38
N ASP A 312 -22.65 8.29 -6.29
CA ASP A 312 -22.56 9.57 -5.61
C ASP A 312 -23.76 9.77 -4.66
N ILE A 313 -23.58 10.60 -3.64
CA ILE A 313 -24.68 11.06 -2.78
C ILE A 313 -25.61 11.93 -3.64
N LYS A 314 -26.92 11.65 -3.58
CA LYS A 314 -27.93 12.44 -4.29
C LYS A 314 -27.99 13.86 -3.75
N GLY A 315 -28.14 14.84 -4.64
CA GLY A 315 -28.17 16.28 -4.30
C GLY A 315 -26.96 17.06 -4.81
N TYR A 316 -25.92 16.39 -5.29
CA TYR A 316 -24.83 17.04 -6.03
C TYR A 316 -25.06 16.92 -7.54
N THR A 317 -24.94 18.03 -8.27
CA THR A 317 -25.00 18.06 -9.74
C THR A 317 -23.67 17.64 -10.34
N SER A 318 -23.67 17.24 -11.62
CA SER A 318 -22.42 16.95 -12.35
C SER A 318 -21.46 18.14 -12.36
N GLU A 319 -21.97 19.37 -12.40
CA GLU A 319 -21.15 20.59 -12.32
C GLU A 319 -20.43 20.70 -10.98
N HIS A 320 -21.12 20.44 -9.86
CA HIS A 320 -20.50 20.44 -8.53
C HIS A 320 -19.34 19.43 -8.45
N LEU A 321 -19.54 18.23 -9.00
CA LEU A 321 -18.53 17.17 -8.98
C LEU A 321 -17.33 17.50 -9.87
N LEU A 322 -17.57 18.05 -11.07
CA LEU A 322 -16.52 18.42 -12.01
C LEU A 322 -15.66 19.56 -11.49
N HIS A 323 -16.27 20.57 -10.85
CA HIS A 323 -15.56 21.71 -10.26
C HIS A 323 -14.46 21.28 -9.27
N PHE A 324 -14.77 20.30 -8.41
CA PHE A 324 -13.81 19.74 -7.45
C PHE A 324 -13.05 18.51 -7.98
N SER A 325 -12.97 18.33 -9.30
CA SER A 325 -12.28 17.21 -9.96
C SER A 325 -11.20 17.68 -10.94
N LYS A 326 -10.51 18.78 -10.63
CA LYS A 326 -9.50 19.44 -11.49
C LYS A 326 -8.42 18.45 -11.93
N ARG A 327 -7.98 17.58 -11.01
CA ARG A 327 -6.94 16.58 -11.29
C ARG A 327 -7.39 15.48 -12.26
N SER A 328 -8.66 15.12 -12.27
CA SER A 328 -9.21 14.10 -13.18
C SER A 328 -9.42 14.69 -14.58
N LEU A 329 -9.92 15.93 -14.66
CA LEU A 329 -10.04 16.69 -15.91
C LEU A 329 -8.70 16.82 -16.62
N GLN A 330 -7.66 17.24 -15.88
CA GLN A 330 -6.30 17.34 -16.41
C GLN A 330 -5.82 16.01 -17.03
N MET A 331 -6.06 14.86 -16.39
CA MET A 331 -5.65 13.56 -16.96
C MET A 331 -6.38 13.19 -18.22
N LYS A 332 -7.66 13.53 -18.28
CA LYS A 332 -8.49 13.30 -19.45
C LYS A 332 -7.98 14.13 -20.62
N GLU A 333 -7.65 15.40 -20.39
CA GLU A 333 -7.06 16.31 -21.38
C GLU A 333 -5.69 15.82 -21.87
N MET A 334 -4.88 15.25 -20.97
CA MET A 334 -3.61 14.60 -21.34
C MET A 334 -3.77 13.24 -22.05
N GLY A 335 -5.01 12.79 -22.30
CA GLY A 335 -5.29 11.56 -23.05
C GLY A 335 -5.17 10.28 -22.22
N SER A 336 -5.26 10.35 -20.89
CA SER A 336 -5.24 9.18 -20.02
C SER A 336 -6.43 8.25 -20.29
N LYS A 337 -6.15 6.99 -20.63
CA LYS A 337 -7.16 5.96 -20.90
C LYS A 337 -7.29 4.93 -19.78
N ASN A 338 -6.29 4.85 -18.91
CA ASN A 338 -6.25 3.91 -17.79
C ASN A 338 -5.29 4.39 -16.69
N GLN A 339 -5.22 3.63 -15.60
CA GLN A 339 -4.41 3.99 -14.43
C GLN A 339 -2.91 4.04 -14.74
N LYS A 340 -2.43 3.17 -15.63
CA LYS A 340 -1.04 3.11 -16.03
C LYS A 340 -0.65 4.40 -16.76
N ASP A 341 -1.52 4.89 -17.64
CA ASP A 341 -1.34 6.14 -18.37
C ASP A 341 -1.37 7.33 -17.40
N ALA A 342 -2.39 7.40 -16.53
CA ALA A 342 -2.48 8.46 -15.52
C ALA A 342 -1.20 8.56 -14.68
N ARG A 343 -0.66 7.42 -14.22
CA ARG A 343 0.60 7.36 -13.46
C ARG A 343 1.81 7.86 -14.27
N LYS A 344 1.87 7.53 -15.57
CA LYS A 344 2.93 8.02 -16.44
C LYS A 344 2.88 9.54 -16.53
N TYR A 345 1.71 10.12 -16.75
CA TYR A 345 1.53 11.58 -16.84
C TYR A 345 1.81 12.29 -15.51
N VAL A 346 1.39 11.70 -14.39
CA VAL A 346 1.74 12.19 -13.03
C VAL A 346 3.25 12.37 -12.85
N LEU A 347 4.06 11.43 -13.34
CA LEU A 347 5.51 11.47 -13.19
C LEU A 347 6.16 12.49 -14.14
N ILE A 348 5.56 12.71 -15.31
CA ILE A 348 6.04 13.66 -16.32
C ILE A 348 5.78 15.10 -15.87
N GLU A 349 4.57 15.38 -15.38
CA GLU A 349 4.17 16.77 -15.20
C GLU A 349 4.64 17.43 -13.92
N ARG A 350 5.19 16.67 -12.95
CA ARG A 350 5.69 17.14 -11.62
C ARG A 350 5.47 18.63 -11.35
N ASP A 351 4.20 19.04 -11.23
CA ASP A 351 3.88 20.29 -10.57
C ASP A 351 4.53 20.15 -9.20
N LYS A 352 5.44 21.06 -8.85
CA LYS A 352 5.97 21.11 -7.49
C LYS A 352 4.74 21.19 -6.59
N LYS A 353 4.63 20.25 -5.65
CA LYS A 353 3.57 20.30 -4.63
C LYS A 353 3.65 21.68 -4.00
N VAL A 354 2.56 22.46 -4.07
CA VAL A 354 2.54 23.80 -3.47
C VAL A 354 2.92 23.64 -1.99
N GLU A 355 4.03 24.25 -1.60
CA GLU A 355 4.60 24.12 -0.26
C GLU A 355 3.82 25.00 0.71
N GLY A 356 3.42 24.43 1.85
CA GLY A 356 3.08 25.22 3.04
C GLY A 356 1.72 25.92 3.04
N ILE A 357 0.70 25.43 2.32
CA ILE A 357 -0.66 25.96 2.49
C ILE A 357 -1.25 25.42 3.82
N PRO A 358 -1.60 26.28 4.78
CA PRO A 358 -2.29 25.86 5.99
C PRO A 358 -3.62 25.18 5.65
N LYS A 359 -3.82 23.96 6.16
CA LYS A 359 -5.04 23.15 5.98
C LYS A 359 -6.33 23.95 6.22
N LYS A 360 -6.34 24.81 7.25
CA LYS A 360 -7.48 25.67 7.61
C LYS A 360 -7.85 26.67 6.51
N LEU A 361 -6.87 27.20 5.77
CA LEU A 361 -7.14 28.10 4.65
C LEU A 361 -7.81 27.35 3.50
N THR A 362 -7.33 26.14 3.19
CA THR A 362 -7.92 25.27 2.15
C THR A 362 -9.38 24.92 2.41
N TYR A 363 -9.78 24.56 3.64
CA TYR A 363 -11.19 24.27 3.94
C TYR A 363 -12.09 25.50 3.79
N ASN A 364 -11.60 26.68 4.16
CA ASN A 364 -12.37 27.92 4.03
C ASN A 364 -12.56 28.29 2.55
N GLU A 365 -11.53 28.09 1.72
CA GLU A 365 -11.60 28.25 0.27
C GLU A 365 -12.67 27.34 -0.33
N TRP A 366 -12.67 26.04 0.02
CA TRP A 366 -13.69 25.10 -0.47
C TRP A 366 -15.11 25.47 -0.03
N LYS A 367 -15.29 25.91 1.23
CA LYS A 367 -16.60 26.38 1.71
C LYS A 367 -17.05 27.63 0.95
N ASN A 368 -16.14 28.51 0.56
CA ASN A 368 -16.46 29.68 -0.26
C ASN A 368 -16.79 29.30 -1.72
N GLU A 369 -16.00 28.42 -2.34
CA GLU A 369 -16.28 27.87 -3.67
C GLU A 369 -17.66 27.18 -3.71
N ALA A 370 -17.99 26.39 -2.68
CA ALA A 370 -19.28 25.72 -2.57
C ALA A 370 -20.46 26.72 -2.42
N LYS A 371 -20.26 27.83 -1.69
CA LYS A 371 -21.25 28.92 -1.61
C LYS A 371 -21.46 29.61 -2.95
N ILE A 372 -20.38 29.90 -3.69
CA ILE A 372 -20.45 30.52 -5.02
C ILE A 372 -21.23 29.61 -5.99
N LEU A 373 -21.03 28.30 -5.89
CA LEU A 373 -21.75 27.29 -6.66
C LEU A 373 -23.16 26.98 -6.15
N ASN A 374 -23.63 27.64 -5.09
CA ASN A 374 -24.92 27.40 -4.45
C ASN A 374 -25.14 25.92 -4.06
N ILE A 375 -24.07 25.24 -3.63
CA ILE A 375 -24.16 23.84 -3.19
C ILE A 375 -24.94 23.77 -1.89
N THR A 376 -26.11 23.12 -1.93
CA THR A 376 -26.85 22.72 -0.73
C THR A 376 -26.39 21.32 -0.34
N HIS A 377 -25.58 21.23 0.73
CA HIS A 377 -25.10 19.94 1.22
C HIS A 377 -26.27 19.06 1.65
N PRO A 378 -26.38 17.81 1.13
CA PRO A 378 -27.43 16.91 1.55
C PRO A 378 -27.31 16.65 3.05
N ILE A 379 -28.41 16.84 3.77
CA ILE A 379 -28.49 16.55 5.20
C ILE A 379 -29.05 15.15 5.34
N SER A 380 -28.41 14.32 6.17
CA SER A 380 -28.97 13.03 6.56
C SER A 380 -30.38 13.22 7.11
N SER A 381 -31.38 12.57 6.52
CA SER A 381 -32.69 12.50 7.16
C SER A 381 -32.59 11.63 8.42
N ASN A 382 -33.18 12.07 9.54
CA ASN A 382 -33.35 11.24 10.75
C ASN A 382 -34.39 10.14 10.45
N LEU A 383 -34.07 9.20 9.57
CA LEU A 383 -34.92 8.05 9.32
C LEU A 383 -34.66 7.00 10.40
N ASN A 384 -35.35 7.14 11.53
CA ASN A 384 -35.67 6.03 12.43
C ASN A 384 -36.70 5.05 11.83
N THR A 385 -36.97 5.13 10.53
CA THR A 385 -37.87 4.23 9.82
C THR A 385 -37.33 3.96 8.42
N PHE A 386 -36.37 3.06 8.29
CA PHE A 386 -36.42 2.14 7.15
C PHE A 386 -37.62 1.22 7.41
N ASN A 387 -38.83 1.71 7.11
CA ASN A 387 -39.93 0.80 6.84
C ASN A 387 -39.53 0.10 5.56
N ASP A 388 -39.08 -1.16 5.67
CA ASP A 388 -38.82 -2.06 4.55
C ASP A 388 -40.12 -2.21 3.76
N PRO A 389 -40.36 -1.41 2.71
CA PRO A 389 -41.64 -1.34 2.05
C PRO A 389 -41.55 -2.38 0.95
N ASN A 390 -41.65 -3.65 1.36
CA ASN A 390 -42.18 -4.77 0.60
C ASN A 390 -41.79 -6.06 1.30
N ASN A 391 -42.78 -6.92 1.51
CA ASN A 391 -42.63 -8.30 1.96
C ASN A 391 -42.02 -9.18 0.84
N ILE A 392 -40.95 -8.70 0.19
CA ILE A 392 -40.17 -9.40 -0.82
C ILE A 392 -38.96 -9.96 -0.10
N ASN A 393 -38.83 -11.28 -0.10
CA ASN A 393 -37.75 -11.98 0.55
C ASN A 393 -36.39 -11.49 0.00
N LYS A 394 -35.59 -10.82 0.85
CA LYS A 394 -34.24 -10.32 0.54
C LYS A 394 -33.37 -11.39 -0.17
N ASN A 395 -33.61 -12.66 0.14
CA ASN A 395 -32.98 -13.81 -0.51
C ASN A 395 -33.31 -13.94 -2.01
N ASP A 396 -34.56 -13.73 -2.40
CA ASP A 396 -35.03 -13.87 -3.78
C ASP A 396 -34.47 -12.73 -4.65
N ILE A 397 -34.35 -11.53 -4.07
CA ILE A 397 -33.70 -10.39 -4.72
C ILE A 397 -32.23 -10.71 -5.04
N LEU A 398 -31.48 -11.20 -4.05
CA LEU A 398 -30.08 -11.55 -4.26
C LEU A 398 -29.93 -12.67 -5.29
N GLU A 399 -30.79 -13.69 -5.23
CA GLU A 399 -30.77 -14.80 -6.19
C GLU A 399 -31.05 -14.34 -7.63
N SER A 400 -32.05 -13.47 -7.81
CA SER A 400 -32.33 -12.82 -9.09
C SER A 400 -31.13 -12.02 -9.60
N ILE A 401 -30.46 -11.25 -8.73
CA ILE A 401 -29.27 -10.48 -9.09
C ILE A 401 -28.12 -11.42 -9.51
N ILE A 402 -27.90 -12.53 -8.79
CA ILE A 402 -26.89 -13.53 -9.14
C ILE A 402 -27.19 -14.12 -10.53
N LEU A 403 -28.42 -14.58 -10.75
CA LEU A 403 -28.86 -15.18 -12.02
C LEU A 403 -28.65 -14.23 -13.19
N ASN A 404 -29.12 -13.00 -13.05
CA ASN A 404 -28.97 -11.98 -14.08
C ASN A 404 -27.48 -11.65 -14.32
N SER A 405 -26.68 -11.53 -13.25
CA SER A 405 -25.23 -11.28 -13.37
C SER A 405 -24.49 -12.40 -14.09
N ILE A 406 -24.85 -13.67 -13.84
CA ILE A 406 -24.29 -14.83 -14.56
C ILE A 406 -24.67 -14.73 -16.03
N LYS A 407 -25.96 -14.57 -16.34
CA LYS A 407 -26.47 -14.50 -17.72
C LYS A 407 -25.68 -13.49 -18.54
N GLU A 408 -25.61 -12.24 -18.07
CA GLU A 408 -24.90 -11.18 -18.78
C GLU A 408 -23.38 -11.39 -18.88
N LEU A 409 -22.75 -12.10 -17.94
CA LEU A 409 -21.33 -12.43 -18.04
C LEU A 409 -21.07 -13.57 -19.02
N THR A 410 -22.01 -14.52 -19.13
CA THR A 410 -21.92 -15.67 -20.04
C THR A 410 -22.40 -15.38 -21.46
N GLU A 411 -23.07 -14.24 -21.71
CA GLU A 411 -23.50 -13.83 -23.05
C GLU A 411 -22.33 -13.70 -24.04
N ASN A 412 -21.14 -13.32 -23.56
CA ASN A 412 -19.96 -13.07 -24.41
C ASN A 412 -18.70 -13.85 -24.00
N ASP A 413 -18.67 -14.47 -22.82
CA ASP A 413 -17.51 -15.21 -22.29
C ASP A 413 -17.88 -16.69 -22.05
N ILE A 414 -17.04 -17.62 -22.54
CA ILE A 414 -17.20 -19.08 -22.31
C ILE A 414 -16.84 -19.46 -20.87
N SER A 415 -16.05 -18.64 -20.16
CA SER A 415 -15.58 -18.94 -18.80
C SER A 415 -15.96 -17.84 -17.81
N LEU A 416 -16.60 -18.24 -16.71
CA LEU A 416 -17.04 -17.34 -15.65
C LEU A 416 -15.96 -17.23 -14.56
N LYS A 417 -15.30 -16.07 -14.46
CA LYS A 417 -14.39 -15.79 -13.35
C LYS A 417 -15.18 -15.36 -12.11
N LYS A 418 -15.03 -16.10 -11.00
CA LYS A 418 -15.70 -15.83 -9.72
C LYS A 418 -15.55 -14.37 -9.26
N ASP A 419 -14.36 -13.79 -9.41
CA ASP A 419 -14.13 -12.41 -9.00
C ASP A 419 -14.88 -11.38 -9.86
N LYS A 420 -15.01 -11.62 -11.17
CA LYS A 420 -15.85 -10.78 -12.06
C LYS A 420 -17.33 -10.90 -11.67
N LEU A 421 -17.77 -12.09 -11.28
CA LEU A 421 -19.15 -12.32 -10.84
C LEU A 421 -19.46 -11.57 -9.54
N HIS A 422 -18.60 -11.71 -8.52
CA HIS A 422 -18.77 -10.96 -7.27
C HIS A 422 -18.71 -9.44 -7.50
N GLU A 423 -17.78 -8.94 -8.31
CA GLU A 423 -17.72 -7.53 -8.72
C GLU A 423 -19.07 -7.06 -9.28
N LYS A 424 -19.64 -7.82 -10.24
CA LYS A 424 -20.90 -7.45 -10.89
C LYS A 424 -22.10 -7.48 -9.96
N ILE A 425 -22.19 -8.50 -9.09
CA ILE A 425 -23.26 -8.60 -8.10
C ILE A 425 -23.21 -7.40 -7.15
N LEU A 426 -22.04 -7.07 -6.61
CA LEU A 426 -21.86 -5.94 -5.70
C LEU A 426 -22.25 -4.59 -6.32
N ILE A 427 -21.94 -4.39 -7.61
CA ILE A 427 -22.34 -3.17 -8.33
C ILE A 427 -23.87 -3.11 -8.48
N LYS A 428 -24.53 -4.22 -8.84
CA LYS A 428 -25.99 -4.28 -9.00
C LYS A 428 -26.73 -4.19 -7.68
N SER A 429 -26.12 -4.63 -6.59
CA SER A 429 -26.71 -4.71 -5.27
C SER A 429 -26.12 -3.68 -4.30
N LEU A 430 -25.65 -2.55 -4.84
CA LEU A 430 -24.82 -1.59 -4.14
C LEU A 430 -25.48 -1.08 -2.84
N GLY A 431 -24.80 -1.33 -1.73
CA GLY A 431 -25.25 -0.86 -0.43
C GLY A 431 -26.38 -1.69 0.18
N ILE A 432 -26.72 -2.85 -0.39
CA ILE A 432 -27.89 -3.66 0.03
C ILE A 432 -27.47 -4.90 0.82
N PHE A 433 -26.48 -5.65 0.32
CA PHE A 433 -26.05 -6.92 0.91
C PHE A 433 -24.61 -6.84 1.40
N ASP A 434 -24.31 -7.54 2.50
CA ASP A 434 -22.94 -7.74 2.93
C ASP A 434 -22.18 -8.64 1.94
N TYR A 435 -20.87 -8.40 1.75
CA TYR A 435 -20.07 -9.25 0.87
C TYR A 435 -19.82 -10.62 1.50
N ASN A 436 -19.32 -10.67 2.74
CA ASN A 436 -18.90 -11.91 3.40
C ASN A 436 -20.09 -12.73 3.90
N GLU A 437 -21.11 -12.08 4.46
CA GLU A 437 -22.23 -12.77 5.12
C GLU A 437 -23.31 -13.21 4.12
N GLU A 438 -23.50 -12.46 3.03
CA GLU A 438 -24.62 -12.70 2.11
C GLU A 438 -24.13 -13.00 0.69
N THR A 439 -23.51 -12.02 0.03
CA THR A 439 -23.18 -12.07 -1.41
C THR A 439 -22.30 -13.27 -1.75
N LYS A 440 -21.19 -13.45 -1.02
CA LYS A 440 -20.24 -14.52 -1.24
C LYS A 440 -20.85 -15.89 -0.95
N VAL A 441 -21.52 -16.04 0.21
CA VAL A 441 -22.13 -17.29 0.65
C VAL A 441 -23.14 -17.78 -0.38
N LYS A 442 -24.10 -16.93 -0.74
CA LYS A 442 -25.14 -17.24 -1.72
C LYS A 442 -24.59 -17.56 -3.10
N THR A 443 -23.59 -16.79 -3.55
CA THR A 443 -22.98 -17.05 -4.86
C THR A 443 -22.27 -18.40 -4.87
N GLU A 444 -21.57 -18.76 -3.79
CA GLU A 444 -20.89 -20.06 -3.67
C GLU A 444 -21.86 -21.23 -3.59
N GLU A 445 -22.95 -21.10 -2.83
CA GLU A 445 -24.02 -22.10 -2.78
C GLU A 445 -24.65 -22.31 -4.17
N TYR A 446 -24.95 -21.22 -4.87
CA TYR A 446 -25.53 -21.27 -6.21
C TYR A 446 -24.59 -21.97 -7.21
N LEU A 447 -23.29 -21.60 -7.22
CA LEU A 447 -22.31 -22.22 -8.11
C LEU A 447 -22.12 -23.71 -7.82
N LYS A 448 -22.17 -24.14 -6.54
CA LYS A 448 -22.10 -25.56 -6.18
C LYS A 448 -23.31 -26.36 -6.70
N LYS A 449 -24.53 -25.82 -6.58
CA LYS A 449 -25.76 -26.48 -7.04
C LYS A 449 -25.86 -26.67 -8.56
N LYS A 450 -25.11 -25.90 -9.35
CA LYS A 450 -25.08 -25.95 -10.84
C LYS A 450 -23.92 -26.75 -11.42
N LEU A 451 -22.93 -27.11 -10.59
CA LEU A 451 -21.77 -27.93 -10.97
C LEU A 451 -21.96 -29.43 -10.64
N ILE A 452 -23.06 -29.77 -9.98
CA ILE A 452 -23.64 -31.11 -9.85
C ILE A 452 -24.79 -31.18 -10.87
#